data_AF-K7K2U6-F1
#
_entry.id   AF-K7K2U6-F1
#
_cell.length_a   1.000
_cell.length_b   1.000
_cell.length_c   1.000
_cell.angle_alpha   90.00
_cell.angle_beta   90.00
_cell.angle_gamma   90.00
#
_symmetry.space_group_name_H-M   'P 1'
#
loop_
_entity.id
_entity.type
_entity.pdbx_description
1 polymer ?
#
loop_
_entity_poly.entity_id
_entity_poly.type
_entity_poly.pdbx_seq_one_letter_code
_entity_poly.pdbx_strand_id
1 'polypeptide(L)' 'MFDKIIDASKGKQFVMFLDYDGTLSPIVDDPDRAFMCDSMRKTMRKLARCFPTAIVTGRCKGKVQY' A
#
# COMPACT_ATOMS: atom_id res chain seq x y z
N MET A 1 16.40 -9.59 -6.87
CA MET A 1 16.11 -8.44 -5.98
C MET A 1 15.29 -8.91 -4.78
N PHE A 2 14.10 -9.48 -5.00
CA PHE A 2 13.19 -9.92 -3.93
C PHE A 2 13.77 -11.03 -3.04
N ASP A 3 14.50 -12.00 -3.61
CA ASP A 3 15.11 -13.08 -2.81
C ASP A 3 16.08 -12.57 -1.74
N LYS A 4 16.81 -11.48 -2.04
CA LYS A 4 17.70 -10.84 -1.06
C LYS A 4 16.91 -10.21 0.10
N ILE A 5 15.72 -9.69 -0.17
CA ILE A 5 14.81 -9.14 0.85
C ILE A 5 14.26 -10.28 1.71
N ILE A 6 13.83 -11.39 1.09
CA ILE A 6 13.36 -12.59 1.81
C ILE A 6 14.48 -13.15 2.71
N ASP A 7 15.69 -13.29 2.18
CA ASP A 7 16.81 -13.83 2.95
C ASP A 7 17.18 -12.92 4.13
N ALA A 8 17.32 -11.61 3.90
CA ALA A 8 17.63 -10.63 4.93
C ALA A 8 16.55 -10.46 6.01
N SER A 9 15.35 -11.00 5.78
CA SER A 9 14.20 -10.90 6.68
C SER A 9 13.87 -12.18 7.44
N LYS A 10 14.58 -13.28 7.19
CA LYS A 10 14.47 -14.51 7.98
C LYS A 10 14.61 -14.21 9.48
N GLY A 11 13.63 -14.64 10.27
CA GLY A 11 13.58 -14.42 11.72
C GLY A 11 13.16 -13.02 12.18
N LYS A 12 12.76 -12.13 11.26
CA LYS A 12 12.28 -10.77 11.58
C LYS A 12 10.77 -10.64 11.39
N GLN A 13 10.15 -9.75 12.16
CA GLN A 13 8.77 -9.32 11.91
C GLN A 13 8.75 -8.22 10.85
N PHE A 14 7.73 -8.25 9.98
CA PHE A 14 7.55 -7.25 8.94
C PHE A 14 6.48 -6.24 9.34
N VAL A 15 6.74 -4.99 8.99
CA VAL A 15 5.72 -3.94 8.94
C VAL A 15 5.81 -3.31 7.55
N MET A 16 4.68 -3.11 6.90
CA MET A 16 4.64 -2.51 5.57
C MET A 16 4.08 -1.09 5.63
N PHE A 17 4.80 -0.14 5.06
CA PHE A 17 4.36 1.24 4.86
C PHE A 17 4.26 1.49 3.36
N LEU A 18 3.10 1.94 2.89
CA LEU A 18 2.81 2.14 1.48
C LEU A 18 2.37 3.57 1.21
N ASP A 19 2.95 4.18 0.19
CA ASP A 19 2.44 5.42 -0.36
C ASP A 19 1.11 5.19 -1.10
N TYR A 20 0.35 6.26 -1.38
CA TYR A 20 -0.95 6.18 -2.04
C TYR A 20 -0.93 6.60 -3.51
N ASP A 21 -0.55 7.84 -3.83
CA ASP A 21 -0.64 8.41 -5.18
C ASP A 21 0.54 7.94 -6.04
N GLY A 22 0.26 7.24 -7.14
CA GLY A 22 1.30 6.61 -7.96
C GLY A 22 1.81 5.27 -7.43
N THR A 23 1.34 4.84 -6.25
CA THR A 23 1.67 3.53 -5.66
C THR A 23 0.44 2.61 -5.59
N LEU A 24 -0.60 3.03 -4.86
CA LEU A 24 -1.84 2.28 -4.68
C LEU A 24 -2.98 2.78 -5.58
N SER A 25 -2.84 3.99 -6.08
CA SER A 25 -3.72 4.63 -7.06
C SER A 25 -2.87 5.17 -8.21
N PRO A 26 -3.43 5.32 -9.43
CA PRO A 26 -2.68 5.87 -10.55
C PRO A 26 -2.33 7.35 -10.32
N ILE A 27 -1.21 7.80 -10.89
CA ILE A 27 -0.97 9.24 -11.07
C ILE A 27 -1.97 9.75 -12.10
N VAL A 28 -2.72 10.79 -11.76
CA VAL A 28 -3.76 11.40 -12.59
C VAL A 28 -3.67 12.92 -12.51
N ASP A 29 -4.15 13.61 -13.55
CA ASP A 29 -4.10 15.08 -13.64
C ASP A 29 -4.95 15.77 -12.57
N ASP A 30 -6.10 15.16 -12.23
CA ASP A 30 -6.96 15.60 -11.14
C ASP A 30 -6.72 14.71 -9.90
N PRO A 31 -6.03 15.22 -8.87
CA PRO A 31 -5.73 14.48 -7.65
C PRO A 31 -6.99 13.92 -6.97
N ASP A 32 -8.15 14.56 -7.11
CA ASP A 32 -9.40 14.09 -6.50
C ASP A 32 -10.03 12.91 -7.26
N ARG A 33 -9.43 12.50 -8.37
CA ARG A 33 -9.80 11.30 -9.13
C ARG A 33 -8.82 10.13 -8.96
N ALA A 34 -7.78 10.29 -8.13
CA ALA A 34 -6.86 9.21 -7.78
C ALA A 34 -7.55 8.22 -6.83
N PHE A 35 -7.93 7.05 -7.35
CA PHE A 35 -8.60 5.98 -6.59
C PHE A 35 -7.89 4.64 -6.75
N MET A 36 -7.80 3.92 -5.64
CA MET A 36 -7.39 2.52 -5.64
C MET A 36 -8.44 1.65 -6.35
N CYS A 37 -8.01 0.88 -7.34
CA CYS A 37 -8.87 -0.07 -8.05
C CYS A 37 -9.27 -1.25 -7.15
N ASP A 38 -10.35 -1.95 -7.50
CA ASP A 38 -10.87 -3.07 -6.70
C ASP A 38 -9.88 -4.21 -6.53
N SER A 39 -9.05 -4.48 -7.54
CA SER A 39 -7.99 -5.48 -7.44
C SER A 39 -6.95 -5.07 -6.40
N MET A 40 -6.53 -3.81 -6.39
CA MET A 40 -5.59 -3.30 -5.41
C MET A 40 -6.21 -3.28 -3.99
N ARG A 41 -7.49 -2.93 -3.84
CA ARG A 41 -8.21 -3.06 -2.56
C ARG A 41 -8.20 -4.50 -2.04
N LYS A 42 -8.45 -5.47 -2.91
CA LYS A 42 -8.38 -6.91 -2.55
C LYS A 42 -6.96 -7.32 -2.14
N THR A 43 -5.94 -6.84 -2.84
CA THR A 43 -4.53 -7.08 -2.50
C THR A 43 -4.17 -6.47 -1.15
N MET A 44 -4.54 -5.22 -0.90
CA MET A 44 -4.31 -4.55 0.39
C MET A 44 -4.97 -5.27 1.56
N ARG A 45 -6.20 -5.79 1.38
CA ARG A 45 -6.87 -6.61 2.40
C ARG A 45 -6.15 -7.92 2.68
N LYS A 46 -5.57 -8.56 1.66
CA LYS A 46 -4.76 -9.78 1.87
C LYS A 46 -3.47 -9.45 2.61
N LEU A 47 -2.78 -8.40 2.20
CA LEU A 47 -1.53 -7.95 2.81
C LEU A 47 -1.71 -7.59 4.29
N ALA A 48 -2.74 -6.80 4.61
CA ALA A 48 -3.04 -6.39 5.99
C ALA A 48 -3.41 -7.55 6.93
N ARG A 49 -3.79 -8.72 6.38
CA ARG A 49 -4.00 -9.94 7.17
C ARG A 49 -2.71 -10.69 7.47
N CYS A 50 -1.65 -10.47 6.69
CA CYS A 50 -0.36 -11.14 6.86
C CYS A 50 0.56 -10.36 7.80
N PHE A 51 0.60 -9.03 7.65
CA PHE A 51 1.52 -8.17 8.39
C PHE A 51 0.87 -6.83 8.76
N PRO A 52 1.26 -6.20 9.89
CA PRO A 52 0.92 -4.82 10.16
C PRO A 52 1.24 -3.94 8.95
N THR A 53 0.22 -3.27 8.41
CA THR A 53 0.31 -2.50 7.16
C THR A 53 -0.32 -1.13 7.38
N ALA A 54 0.38 -0.08 6.97
CA ALA A 54 -0.08 1.29 7.05
C ALA A 54 0.07 1.98 5.68
N ILE A 55 -0.93 2.79 5.32
CA ILE A 55 -0.81 3.72 4.20
C ILE A 55 -0.26 5.04 4.76
N VAL A 56 0.87 5.49 4.24
CA VAL A 56 1.51 6.77 4.56
C VAL A 56 1.31 7.69 3.38
N THR A 57 0.48 8.71 3.54
CA THR A 57 0.08 9.57 2.43
C THR A 57 0.04 11.03 2.86
N GLY A 58 0.31 11.93 1.90
CA GLY A 58 0.06 13.36 2.05
C GLY A 58 -1.43 13.74 1.96
N ARG A 59 -2.32 12.79 1.64
CA ARG A 59 -3.76 13.04 1.53
C ARG A 59 -4.46 13.09 2.88
N CYS A 60 -5.51 13.89 2.95
CA CYS A 60 -6.45 13.86 4.07
C CYS A 60 -7.11 12.48 4.18
N LYS A 61 -7.38 12.03 5.41
CA LYS A 61 -7.97 10.70 5.68
C LYS A 61 -9.23 10.39 4.87
N GLY A 62 -10.10 11.38 4.64
CA GLY A 62 -11.35 11.19 3.88
C GLY A 62 -11.16 10.80 2.41
N LYS A 63 -9.99 11.08 1.81
CA LYS A 63 -9.68 10.71 0.42
C LYS A 63 -9.29 9.24 0.29
N VAL A 64 -8.69 8.65 1.32
CA VAL A 64 -8.28 7.25 1.34
C VAL A 64 -9.47 6.41 1.77
N GLN A 65 -10.17 5.83 0.80
CA GLN A 65 -11.25 4.88 1.05
C GLN A 65 -10.66 3.48 1.21
N TYR A 66 -11.06 2.73 2.24
CA TYR A 66 -10.57 1.37 2.54
C TYR A 66 -11.33 0.25 1.78
#